data_AF-A0A9D6MLT3-F1
#
_entry.id   AF-A0A9D6MLT3-F1
#
_cell.length_a   1.000
_cell.length_b   1.000
_cell.length_c   1.000
_cell.angle_alpha   90.00
_cell.angle_beta   90.00
_cell.angle_gamma   90.00
#
_symmetry.space_group_name_H-M   'P 1'
#
loop_
_entity.id
_entity.type
_entity.pdbx_description
1 polymer ?
#
loop_
_entity_poly.entity_id
_entity_poly.type
_entity_poly.pdbx_seq_one_letter_code
_entity_poly.pdbx_strand_id
1 'polypeptide(L)'
;MTGSHRALLALALLVFFSSARAETLYVAERLRIGLRAEATETGAVVKTVETGTPLEAIQRTESFVQVRDPQGTVGWVETRYLTPDAPARLRLGKLEEELTKSRKVATDAQAQLKKSQATVAEQTARIEALEKETADNPAPPPAAVPSPPPVAPPVGKTSRDAGFTFSYAWLGISFAMLGIGFAAGVRWLRESIRKRSGGMYLRV
;
A
#
# COMPACT_ATOMS: atom_id res chain seq x y z
N MET A 1 -58.11 35.86 32.83
CA MET A 1 -57.75 34.60 32.13
C MET A 1 -57.03 34.86 30.78
N THR A 2 -56.19 35.91 30.68
CA THR A 2 -55.54 36.33 29.41
C THR A 2 -54.05 35.96 29.32
N GLY A 3 -53.42 35.58 30.43
CA GLY A 3 -52.00 35.22 30.47
C GLY A 3 -51.67 33.84 29.89
N SER A 4 -52.58 32.87 30.03
CA SER A 4 -52.40 31.50 29.53
C SER A 4 -52.40 31.42 28.00
N HIS A 5 -53.24 32.21 27.32
CA HIS A 5 -53.27 32.27 25.85
C HIS A 5 -52.01 32.91 25.27
N ARG A 6 -51.43 33.91 25.95
CA ARG A 6 -50.16 34.53 25.56
C ARG A 6 -48.99 33.53 25.70
N ALA A 7 -48.99 32.72 26.76
CA ALA A 7 -48.00 31.67 26.96
C ALA A 7 -48.10 30.57 25.90
N LEU A 8 -49.32 30.15 25.53
CA LEU A 8 -49.54 29.17 24.47
C LEU A 8 -49.13 29.70 23.09
N LEU A 9 -49.42 30.97 22.78
CA LEU A 9 -49.00 31.60 21.53
C LEU A 9 -47.47 31.72 21.44
N ALA A 10 -46.82 32.12 22.53
CA ALA A 10 -45.35 32.18 22.61
C ALA A 10 -44.71 30.79 22.43
N LEU A 11 -45.29 29.76 23.06
CA LEU A 11 -44.82 28.37 22.93
C LEU A 11 -45.00 27.84 21.50
N ALA A 12 -46.14 28.14 20.86
CA ALA A 12 -46.40 27.77 19.47
C ALA A 12 -45.43 28.46 18.50
N LEU A 13 -45.09 29.74 18.72
CA LEU A 13 -44.10 30.46 17.92
C LEU A 13 -42.68 29.86 18.07
N LEU A 14 -42.32 29.43 19.29
CA LEU A 14 -41.01 28.85 19.59
C LEU A 14 -40.78 27.51 18.86
N VAL A 15 -41.84 26.69 18.74
CA VAL A 15 -41.79 25.41 18.02
C VAL A 15 -41.69 25.62 16.51
N PHE A 16 -42.31 26.67 15.96
CA PHE A 16 -42.27 26.97 14.53
C PHE A 16 -40.89 27.44 14.05
N PHE A 17 -40.12 28.14 14.90
CA PHE A 17 -38.76 28.60 14.59
C PHE A 17 -37.69 27.50 14.64
N SER A 18 -37.97 26.33 15.23
CA SER A 18 -36.98 25.23 15.37
C SER A 18 -36.71 24.43 14.08
N SER A 19 -37.38 24.72 12.97
CA SER A 19 -37.28 23.92 11.73
C SER A 19 -36.25 24.41 10.70
N ALA A 20 -35.37 25.36 11.07
CA ALA A 20 -34.27 25.76 10.19
C ALA A 20 -33.14 24.71 10.18
N ARG A 21 -33.19 23.75 9.25
CA ARG A 21 -32.08 22.84 8.95
C ARG A 21 -31.10 23.56 8.04
N ALA A 22 -29.91 23.90 8.55
CA ALA A 22 -28.84 24.42 7.73
C ALA A 22 -28.28 23.29 6.84
N GLU A 23 -28.39 23.45 5.53
CA GLU A 23 -27.76 22.54 4.56
C GLU A 23 -26.26 22.84 4.49
N THR A 24 -25.42 21.82 4.68
CA THR A 24 -23.97 21.97 4.53
C THR A 24 -23.61 21.70 3.08
N LEU A 25 -23.21 22.76 2.37
CA LEU A 25 -22.74 22.70 0.99
C LEU A 25 -21.22 22.90 0.93
N TYR A 26 -20.56 22.24 -0.01
CA TYR A 26 -19.11 22.33 -0.22
C TYR A 26 -18.79 23.00 -1.55
N VAL A 27 -17.72 23.79 -1.61
CA VAL A 27 -17.27 24.43 -2.84
C VAL A 27 -16.69 23.39 -3.79
N ALA A 28 -17.21 23.31 -5.01
CA ALA A 28 -16.67 22.43 -6.03
C ALA A 28 -15.33 22.97 -6.55
N GLU A 29 -14.25 22.22 -6.35
CA GLU A 29 -12.93 22.53 -6.94
C GLU A 29 -12.95 22.31 -8.46
N ARG A 30 -13.26 23.38 -9.22
CA ARG A 30 -13.15 23.43 -10.68
C ARG A 30 -12.50 24.73 -11.10
N LEU A 31 -11.17 24.76 -11.19
CA LEU A 31 -10.44 25.88 -11.77
C LEU A 31 -10.39 25.72 -13.30
N ARG A 32 -10.68 26.82 -14.01
CA ARG A 32 -10.51 26.95 -15.46
C ARG A 32 -9.47 28.02 -15.74
N ILE A 33 -8.45 27.68 -16.51
CA ILE A 33 -7.34 28.57 -16.86
C ILE A 33 -7.25 28.72 -18.38
N GLY A 34 -6.96 29.94 -18.83
CA GLY A 34 -6.74 30.22 -20.26
C GLY A 34 -5.28 29.98 -20.64
N LEU A 35 -5.06 29.17 -21.67
CA LEU A 35 -3.83 29.15 -22.46
C LEU A 35 -3.77 30.42 -23.29
N ARG A 36 -2.72 31.21 -23.10
CA ARG A 36 -2.53 32.51 -23.75
C ARG A 36 -1.60 32.40 -24.96
N ALA A 37 -1.75 33.29 -25.94
CA ALA A 37 -0.89 33.31 -27.13
C ALA A 37 0.55 33.74 -26.78
N GLU A 38 0.70 34.60 -25.78
CA GLU A 38 1.95 35.23 -25.36
C GLU A 38 2.18 35.05 -23.85
N ALA A 39 3.44 35.13 -23.42
CA ALA A 39 3.87 35.04 -22.03
C ALA A 39 3.59 36.34 -21.24
N THR A 40 2.36 36.83 -21.32
CA THR A 40 1.92 38.11 -20.74
C THR A 40 0.54 37.95 -20.09
N GLU A 41 0.29 38.65 -18.98
CA GLU A 41 -1.01 38.59 -18.28
C GLU A 41 -2.19 39.09 -19.13
N THR A 42 -1.93 40.00 -20.07
CA THR A 42 -2.93 40.58 -20.99
C THR A 42 -3.00 39.85 -22.34
N GLY A 43 -2.20 38.80 -22.54
CA GLY A 43 -2.18 38.05 -23.79
C GLY A 43 -3.53 37.40 -24.09
N ALA A 44 -3.92 37.37 -25.36
CA ALA A 44 -5.18 36.78 -25.79
C ALA A 44 -5.27 35.29 -25.42
N VAL A 45 -6.43 34.86 -24.92
CA VAL A 45 -6.70 33.45 -24.59
C VAL A 45 -6.98 32.69 -25.87
N VAL A 46 -6.09 31.74 -26.20
CA VAL A 46 -6.21 30.84 -27.36
C VAL A 46 -7.13 29.67 -27.04
N LYS A 47 -7.14 29.20 -25.78
CA LYS A 47 -7.95 28.07 -25.33
C LYS A 47 -8.13 28.08 -23.82
N THR A 48 -9.23 27.51 -23.33
CA THR A 48 -9.45 27.30 -21.89
C THR A 48 -9.25 25.82 -21.55
N VAL A 49 -8.51 25.53 -20.49
CA VAL A 49 -8.30 24.17 -19.96
C VAL A 49 -8.78 24.08 -18.51
N GLU A 50 -9.26 22.89 -18.12
CA GLU A 50 -9.79 22.64 -16.78
C GLU A 50 -8.73 22.01 -15.85
N THR A 51 -8.98 22.07 -14.54
CA THR A 51 -8.13 21.44 -13.52
C THR A 51 -7.92 19.96 -13.80
N GLY A 52 -6.68 19.49 -13.73
CA GLY A 52 -6.34 18.08 -13.96
C GLY A 52 -6.15 17.70 -15.42
N THR A 53 -6.32 18.63 -16.36
CA THR A 53 -5.91 18.42 -17.75
C THR A 53 -4.39 18.21 -17.79
N PRO A 54 -3.89 17.08 -18.34
CA PRO A 54 -2.46 16.86 -18.47
C PRO A 54 -1.90 17.77 -19.56
N LEU A 55 -0.91 18.58 -19.21
CA LEU A 55 -0.26 19.52 -20.11
C LEU A 55 1.22 19.17 -20.25
N GLU A 56 1.71 19.14 -21.48
CA GLU A 56 3.12 18.91 -21.77
C GLU A 56 3.87 20.24 -21.77
N ALA A 57 4.91 20.39 -20.94
CA ALA A 57 5.71 21.60 -20.90
C ALA A 57 6.74 21.61 -22.04
N ILE A 58 6.68 22.64 -22.90
CA ILE A 58 7.62 22.85 -24.01
C ILE A 58 8.76 23.77 -23.58
N GLN A 59 8.41 24.91 -22.97
CA GLN A 59 9.36 25.94 -22.56
C GLN A 59 8.94 26.52 -21.21
N ARG A 60 9.89 26.85 -20.33
CA ARG A 60 9.64 27.46 -19.03
C ARG A 60 10.47 28.73 -18.85
N THR A 61 9.79 29.78 -18.41
CA THR A 61 10.34 31.06 -17.95
C THR A 61 10.01 31.20 -16.45
N GLU A 62 10.45 32.27 -15.78
CA GLU A 62 10.16 32.49 -14.36
C GLU A 62 8.65 32.52 -14.06
N SER A 63 7.89 33.33 -14.80
CA SER A 63 6.46 33.55 -14.53
C SER A 63 5.51 32.72 -15.41
N PHE A 64 5.98 32.22 -16.56
CA PHE A 64 5.15 31.52 -17.54
C PHE A 64 5.80 30.23 -18.05
N VAL A 65 4.95 29.29 -18.44
CA VAL A 65 5.33 28.03 -19.09
C VAL A 65 4.53 27.90 -20.37
N GLN A 66 5.22 27.69 -21.48
CA GLN A 66 4.60 27.28 -22.73
C GLN A 66 4.28 25.79 -22.66
N VAL A 67 3.01 25.47 -22.87
CA VAL A 67 2.48 24.12 -22.75
C VAL A 67 1.72 23.70 -23.99
N ARG A 68 1.64 22.38 -24.20
CA ARG A 68 0.81 21.74 -25.21
C ARG A 68 -0.27 20.92 -24.53
N ASP A 69 -1.51 21.14 -24.96
CA ASP A 69 -2.69 20.38 -24.56
C ASP A 69 -2.79 19.05 -25.34
N PRO A 70 -3.52 18.01 -24.88
CA PRO A 70 -3.63 16.74 -25.59
C PRO A 70 -4.26 16.86 -26.99
N GLN A 71 -4.98 17.95 -27.27
CA GLN A 71 -5.49 18.25 -28.61
C GLN A 71 -4.46 18.93 -29.53
N GLY A 72 -3.21 19.11 -29.07
CA GLY A 72 -2.12 19.71 -29.82
C GLY A 72 -2.06 21.24 -29.79
N THR A 73 -3.01 21.91 -29.11
CA THR A 73 -2.98 23.38 -28.96
C THR A 73 -1.83 23.81 -28.07
N VAL A 74 -1.05 24.79 -28.52
CA VAL A 74 0.09 25.36 -27.76
C VAL A 74 -0.28 26.74 -27.24
N GLY A 75 0.09 27.03 -26.00
CA GLY A 75 -0.07 28.36 -25.41
C GLY A 75 0.71 28.51 -24.11
N TRP A 76 0.74 29.73 -23.59
CA TRP A 76 1.41 30.10 -22.36
C TRP A 76 0.45 30.09 -21.19
N VAL A 77 0.92 29.61 -20.04
CA VAL A 77 0.17 29.63 -18.80
C VAL A 77 1.10 30.02 -17.67
N GLU A 78 0.56 30.66 -16.64
CA GLU A 78 1.40 31.10 -15.52
C GLU A 78 1.88 29.91 -14.69
N THR A 79 3.15 29.96 -14.27
CA THR A 79 3.79 28.90 -13.48
C THR A 79 3.02 28.60 -12.19
N ARG A 80 2.37 29.60 -11.58
CA ARG A 80 1.60 29.45 -10.33
C ARG A 80 0.40 28.49 -10.44
N TYR A 81 -0.10 28.25 -11.65
CA TYR A 81 -1.22 27.34 -11.89
C TYR A 81 -0.76 25.92 -12.26
N LEU A 82 0.53 25.73 -12.45
CA LEU A 82 1.11 24.44 -12.82
C LEU A 82 1.80 23.80 -11.64
N THR A 83 1.48 22.53 -11.43
CA THR A 83 2.20 21.67 -10.49
C THR A 83 2.65 20.41 -11.24
N PRO A 84 3.86 19.89 -10.99
CA PRO A 84 4.29 18.61 -11.56
C PRO A 84 3.46 17.42 -11.03
N ASP A 85 2.66 17.69 -10.02
CA ASP A 85 2.17 16.74 -9.05
C ASP A 85 0.65 16.63 -9.28
N ALA A 86 0.15 15.47 -9.71
CA ALA A 86 -1.26 15.33 -10.12
C ALA A 86 -2.24 15.89 -9.05
N PRO A 87 -3.37 16.53 -9.41
CA PRO A 87 -4.29 17.09 -8.43
C PRO A 87 -4.75 16.04 -7.39
N ALA A 88 -5.03 16.50 -6.17
CA ALA A 88 -5.36 15.63 -5.03
C ALA A 88 -6.48 14.62 -5.35
N ARG A 89 -7.48 15.02 -6.14
CA ARG A 89 -8.57 14.16 -6.58
C ARG A 89 -8.11 12.96 -7.42
N LEU A 90 -7.15 13.16 -8.34
CA LEU A 90 -6.59 12.06 -9.12
C LEU A 90 -5.73 11.14 -8.26
N ARG A 91 -5.03 11.67 -7.25
CA ARG A 91 -4.30 10.84 -6.29
C ARG A 91 -5.23 10.03 -5.41
N LEU A 92 -6.34 10.62 -4.96
CA LEU A 92 -7.32 9.94 -4.12
C LEU A 92 -7.91 8.74 -4.84
N GLY A 93 -8.34 8.89 -6.09
CA GLY A 93 -8.87 7.76 -6.87
C GLY A 93 -7.86 6.63 -7.04
N LYS A 94 -6.59 6.95 -7.31
CA LYS A 94 -5.51 5.94 -7.38
C LYS A 94 -5.27 5.25 -6.03
N LEU A 95 -5.22 6.02 -4.95
CA LEU A 95 -5.02 5.48 -3.61
C LEU A 95 -6.18 4.58 -3.17
N GLU A 96 -7.42 4.96 -3.49
CA GLU A 96 -8.60 4.14 -3.25
C GLU A 96 -8.50 2.81 -4.02
N GLU A 97 -8.12 2.86 -5.30
CA GLU A 97 -7.91 1.67 -6.13
C GLU A 97 -6.82 0.76 -5.54
N GLU A 98 -5.66 1.32 -5.18
CA GLU A 98 -4.57 0.59 -4.52
C GLU A 98 -5.01 -0.04 -3.19
N LEU A 99 -5.79 0.68 -2.38
CA LEU A 99 -6.33 0.18 -1.11
C LEU A 99 -7.29 -0.98 -1.36
N THR A 100 -8.19 -0.88 -2.34
CA THR A 100 -9.11 -1.98 -2.68
C THR A 100 -8.34 -3.22 -3.15
N LYS A 101 -7.30 -3.04 -3.97
CA LYS A 101 -6.45 -4.13 -4.44
C LYS A 101 -5.68 -4.77 -3.29
N SER A 102 -5.08 -3.97 -2.41
CA SER A 102 -4.35 -4.47 -1.24
C SER A 102 -5.28 -5.23 -0.29
N ARG A 103 -6.51 -4.77 -0.09
CA ARG A 103 -7.50 -5.50 0.72
C ARG A 103 -7.85 -6.86 0.12
N LYS A 104 -8.06 -6.94 -1.21
CA LYS A 104 -8.31 -8.22 -1.89
C LYS A 104 -7.15 -9.20 -1.72
N VAL A 105 -5.92 -8.74 -1.90
CA VAL A 105 -4.73 -9.58 -1.69
C VAL A 105 -4.66 -10.07 -0.24
N ALA A 106 -4.95 -9.21 0.74
CA ALA A 106 -4.98 -9.61 2.15
C ALA A 106 -6.06 -10.66 2.44
N THR A 107 -7.27 -10.51 1.88
CA THR A 107 -8.35 -11.50 2.05
C THR A 107 -8.02 -12.83 1.39
N ASP A 108 -7.42 -12.81 0.20
CA ASP A 108 -7.04 -14.03 -0.53
C ASP A 108 -5.91 -14.76 0.19
N ALA A 109 -4.89 -14.02 0.66
CA ALA A 109 -3.81 -14.57 1.48
C ALA A 109 -4.35 -15.19 2.78
N GLN A 110 -5.31 -14.54 3.44
CA GLN A 110 -5.93 -15.09 4.65
C GLN A 110 -6.74 -16.36 4.35
N ALA A 111 -7.46 -16.41 3.23
CA ALA A 111 -8.17 -17.61 2.80
C ALA A 111 -7.22 -18.76 2.48
N GLN A 112 -6.08 -18.46 1.84
CA GLN A 112 -5.07 -19.45 1.50
C GLN A 112 -4.36 -19.98 2.75
N LEU A 113 -4.06 -19.12 3.73
CA LEU A 113 -3.53 -19.53 5.02
C LEU A 113 -4.47 -20.48 5.76
N LYS A 114 -5.78 -20.19 5.77
CA LYS A 114 -6.78 -21.09 6.36
C LYS A 114 -6.84 -22.43 5.63
N LYS A 115 -6.78 -22.43 4.31
CA LYS A 115 -6.72 -23.68 3.51
C LYS A 115 -5.46 -24.48 3.83
N SER A 116 -4.29 -23.86 3.86
CA SER A 116 -3.04 -24.56 4.19
C SER A 116 -3.02 -25.09 5.62
N GLN A 117 -3.60 -24.36 6.57
CA GLN A 117 -3.75 -24.83 7.96
C GLN A 117 -4.68 -26.04 8.02
N ALA A 118 -5.80 -26.03 7.28
CA ALA A 118 -6.70 -27.17 7.21
C ALA A 118 -6.04 -28.40 6.58
N THR A 119 -5.24 -28.22 5.51
CA THR A 119 -4.51 -29.35 4.90
C THR A 119 -3.42 -29.90 5.81
N VAL A 120 -2.72 -29.04 6.56
CA VAL A 120 -1.73 -29.49 7.55
C VAL A 120 -2.43 -30.27 8.66
N ALA A 121 -3.56 -29.79 9.17
CA ALA A 121 -4.35 -30.49 10.19
C ALA A 121 -4.88 -31.85 9.69
N GLU A 122 -5.31 -31.93 8.42
CA GLU A 122 -5.72 -33.20 7.80
C GLU A 122 -4.54 -34.18 7.67
N GLN A 123 -3.39 -33.69 7.22
CA GLN A 123 -2.18 -34.51 7.07
C GLN A 123 -1.69 -35.04 8.42
N THR A 124 -1.70 -34.21 9.47
CA THR A 124 -1.33 -34.66 10.82
C THR A 124 -2.30 -35.72 11.34
N ALA A 125 -3.61 -35.55 11.12
CA ALA A 125 -4.60 -36.57 11.51
C ALA A 125 -4.43 -37.89 10.74
N ARG A 126 -4.07 -37.84 9.45
CA ARG A 126 -3.76 -39.04 8.65
C ARG A 126 -2.51 -39.76 9.16
N ILE A 127 -1.45 -39.02 9.51
CA ILE A 127 -0.23 -39.60 10.05
C ILE A 127 -0.53 -40.31 11.37
N GLU A 128 -1.26 -39.66 12.29
CA GLU A 128 -1.66 -40.28 13.57
C GLU A 128 -2.53 -41.54 13.36
N ALA A 129 -3.42 -41.54 12.36
CA ALA A 129 -4.24 -42.70 12.03
C ALA A 129 -3.40 -43.87 11.48
N LEU A 130 -2.46 -43.60 10.58
CA LEU A 130 -1.55 -44.60 10.03
C LEU A 130 -0.62 -45.18 11.10
N GLU A 131 -0.13 -44.34 12.02
CA GLU A 131 0.66 -44.80 13.17
C GLU A 131 -0.14 -45.75 14.07
N LYS A 132 -1.42 -45.45 14.32
CA LYS A 132 -2.32 -46.36 15.05
C LYS A 132 -2.59 -47.66 14.30
N GLU A 133 -2.82 -47.61 12.99
CA GLU A 133 -3.04 -48.80 12.17
C GLU A 133 -1.78 -49.70 12.13
N THR A 134 -0.59 -49.10 12.10
CA THR A 134 0.69 -49.82 12.16
C THR A 134 0.96 -50.38 13.57
N ALA A 135 0.43 -49.76 14.62
CA ALA A 135 0.52 -50.24 15.99
C ALA A 135 -0.45 -51.40 16.29
N ASP A 136 -1.67 -51.36 15.74
CA ASP A 136 -2.69 -52.42 15.90
C ASP A 136 -2.40 -53.63 15.00
N ASN A 137 -1.75 -53.41 13.85
CA ASN A 137 -1.35 -54.47 12.92
C ASN A 137 0.17 -54.45 12.76
N PRO A 138 0.94 -55.00 13.72
CA PRO A 138 2.38 -55.14 13.55
C PRO A 138 2.59 -55.99 12.30
N ALA A 139 3.23 -55.41 11.28
CA ALA A 139 3.61 -56.13 10.07
C ALA A 139 4.21 -57.49 10.48
N PRO A 140 3.81 -58.61 9.84
CA PRO A 140 4.43 -59.89 10.12
C PRO A 140 5.95 -59.70 10.01
N PRO A 141 6.75 -60.23 10.97
CA PRO A 141 8.20 -60.15 10.89
C PRO A 141 8.62 -60.57 9.49
N PRO A 142 9.53 -59.84 8.82
CA PRO A 142 9.89 -60.09 7.44
C PRO A 142 10.13 -61.59 7.28
N ALA A 143 9.27 -62.23 6.49
CA ALA A 143 9.32 -63.66 6.25
C ALA A 143 10.76 -64.02 5.89
N ALA A 144 11.31 -64.98 6.63
CA ALA A 144 12.67 -65.45 6.50
C ALA A 144 13.00 -65.76 5.04
N VAL A 145 13.74 -64.86 4.40
CA VAL A 145 14.57 -65.20 3.25
C VAL A 145 15.71 -66.06 3.83
N PRO A 146 15.94 -67.30 3.35
CA PRO A 146 17.01 -68.14 3.87
C PRO A 146 18.38 -67.50 3.58
N SER A 147 19.17 -67.35 4.63
CA SER A 147 20.56 -66.88 4.60
C SER A 147 21.48 -67.82 3.81
N PRO A 148 22.47 -67.30 3.05
CA PRO A 148 23.81 -67.90 2.94
C PRO A 148 24.76 -67.34 4.05
N PRO A 149 25.86 -68.03 4.41
CA PRO A 149 26.58 -67.90 5.70
C PRO A 149 27.78 -66.90 5.66
N PRO A 150 28.71 -66.83 6.64
CA PRO A 150 28.76 -65.78 7.67
C PRO A 150 29.99 -64.84 7.65
N VAL A 151 29.76 -63.59 8.08
CA VAL A 151 30.62 -62.65 8.85
C VAL A 151 32.03 -62.29 8.35
N ALA A 152 32.19 -61.00 8.02
CA ALA A 152 33.38 -60.20 8.36
C ALA A 152 32.93 -58.95 9.17
N PRO A 153 33.60 -58.56 10.28
CA PRO A 153 33.21 -57.44 11.13
C PRO A 153 33.60 -56.04 10.55
N PRO A 154 33.10 -54.93 11.12
CA PRO A 154 32.44 -53.87 10.37
C PRO A 154 33.34 -52.67 10.04
N VAL A 155 33.07 -52.00 8.91
CA VAL A 155 33.60 -50.65 8.66
C VAL A 155 32.48 -49.74 8.14
N GLY A 156 32.19 -48.71 8.95
CA GLY A 156 31.78 -47.40 8.48
C GLY A 156 30.35 -47.23 7.97
N LYS A 157 29.42 -46.91 8.86
CA LYS A 157 28.20 -46.19 8.48
C LYS A 157 28.59 -44.75 8.12
N THR A 158 28.47 -44.35 6.87
CA THR A 158 28.45 -42.92 6.47
C THR A 158 27.31 -42.66 5.49
N SER A 159 26.08 -42.74 5.99
CA SER A 159 25.02 -41.93 5.41
C SER A 159 25.34 -40.47 5.75
N ARG A 160 25.75 -39.71 4.74
CA ARG A 160 25.93 -38.26 4.84
C ARG A 160 24.53 -37.65 4.93
N ASP A 161 24.02 -37.54 6.14
CA ASP A 161 22.91 -36.66 6.44
C ASP A 161 23.35 -35.24 6.07
N ALA A 162 22.71 -34.65 5.07
CA ALA A 162 22.71 -33.20 4.90
C ALA A 162 21.82 -32.58 5.98
N GLY A 163 22.17 -32.84 7.24
CA GLY A 163 21.62 -32.15 8.39
C GLY A 163 22.16 -30.73 8.36
N PHE A 164 21.27 -29.77 8.16
CA PHE A 164 21.57 -28.37 8.44
C PHE A 164 21.88 -28.27 9.94
N THR A 165 23.17 -28.31 10.27
CA THR A 165 23.64 -28.13 11.63
C THR A 165 23.42 -26.65 11.95
N PHE A 166 22.43 -26.36 12.79
CA PHE A 166 22.19 -25.02 13.30
C PHE A 166 23.36 -24.63 14.22
N SER A 167 24.44 -24.18 13.59
CA SER A 167 25.61 -23.63 14.25
C SER A 167 25.31 -22.18 14.62
N TYR A 168 25.68 -21.77 15.84
CA TYR A 168 25.64 -20.37 16.26
C TYR A 168 26.42 -19.44 15.32
N ALA A 169 27.32 -19.97 14.49
CA ALA A 169 27.96 -19.24 13.39
C ALA A 169 26.93 -18.70 12.38
N TRP A 170 25.87 -19.45 12.07
CA TRP A 170 24.82 -19.05 11.13
C TRP A 170 23.87 -17.99 11.73
N LEU A 171 23.68 -18.03 13.05
CA LEU A 171 22.97 -16.99 13.80
C LEU A 171 23.76 -15.67 13.76
N GLY A 172 25.08 -15.73 13.91
CA GLY A 172 25.97 -14.57 13.77
C GLY A 172 25.94 -13.95 12.36
N ILE A 173 25.97 -14.78 11.31
CA ILE A 173 25.88 -14.31 9.91
C ILE A 173 24.53 -13.64 9.64
N SER A 174 23.44 -14.18 10.18
CA SER A 174 22.10 -13.61 10.03
C SER A 174 21.99 -12.23 10.71
N PHE A 175 22.55 -12.09 11.92
CA PHE A 175 22.56 -10.81 12.63
C PHE A 175 23.45 -9.77 11.95
N ALA A 176 24.58 -10.21 11.36
CA ALA A 176 25.45 -9.36 10.55
C ALA A 176 24.74 -8.86 9.28
N MET A 177 24.00 -9.72 8.57
CA MET A 177 23.20 -9.28 7.40
C MET A 177 22.10 -8.29 7.80
N LEU A 178 21.46 -8.48 8.96
CA LEU A 178 20.45 -7.56 9.46
C LEU A 178 21.06 -6.18 9.81
N GLY A 179 22.20 -6.17 10.50
CA GLY A 179 22.90 -4.93 10.88
C GLY A 179 23.39 -4.14 9.67
N ILE A 180 23.94 -4.82 8.66
CA ILE A 180 24.39 -4.19 7.42
C ILE A 180 23.21 -3.63 6.62
N GLY A 181 22.10 -4.38 6.54
CA GLY A 181 20.86 -3.92 5.91
C GLY A 181 20.25 -2.69 6.60
N PHE A 182 20.24 -2.68 7.94
CA PHE A 182 19.76 -1.56 8.74
C PHE A 182 20.65 -0.32 8.57
N ALA A 183 21.97 -0.47 8.61
CA ALA A 183 22.91 0.63 8.41
C ALA A 183 22.80 1.23 6.99
N ALA A 184 22.66 0.38 5.96
CA ALA A 184 22.42 0.82 4.59
C ALA A 184 21.07 1.55 4.44
N GLY A 185 20.01 1.04 5.07
CA GLY A 185 18.69 1.67 5.10
C GLY A 185 18.69 3.04 5.77
N VAL A 186 19.33 3.17 6.94
CA VAL A 186 19.49 4.45 7.65
C VAL A 186 20.33 5.43 6.83
N ARG A 187 21.39 4.95 6.15
CA ARG A 187 22.23 5.79 5.30
C ARG A 187 21.49 6.26 4.05
N TRP A 188 20.64 5.41 3.45
CA TRP A 188 19.77 5.79 2.34
C TRP A 188 18.67 6.76 2.77
N LEU A 189 18.07 6.57 3.95
CA LEU A 189 17.07 7.48 4.51
C LEU A 189 17.66 8.87 4.80
N ARG A 190 18.89 8.91 5.33
CA ARG A 190 19.62 10.17 5.55
C ARG A 190 20.01 10.87 4.24
N GLU A 191 20.25 10.12 3.17
CA GLU A 191 20.59 10.68 1.84
C GLU A 191 19.33 11.11 1.07
N SER A 192 18.22 10.39 1.20
CA SER A 192 16.96 10.70 0.53
C SER A 192 16.24 11.89 1.15
N ILE A 193 16.33 12.06 2.48
CA ILE A 193 15.85 13.27 3.17
C ILE A 193 16.66 14.48 2.69
N ARG A 194 17.98 14.37 2.56
CA ARG A 194 18.85 15.48 2.11
C ARG A 194 18.55 15.97 0.69
N LYS A 195 18.13 15.07 -0.21
CA LYS A 195 17.73 15.44 -1.58
C LYS A 195 16.31 16.01 -1.66
N ARG A 196 15.44 15.76 -0.66
CA ARG A 196 14.07 16.29 -0.59
C ARG A 196 13.96 17.60 0.22
N SER A 197 14.79 17.78 1.25
CA SER A 197 14.90 19.05 1.97
C SER A 197 16.01 19.88 1.34
N GLY A 198 15.69 20.61 0.28
CA GLY A 198 16.55 21.66 -0.24
C GLY A 198 16.90 22.66 0.86
N GLY A 199 18.19 22.76 1.17
CA GLY A 199 18.87 23.80 1.94
C GLY A 199 18.00 24.68 2.84
N MET A 200 17.67 24.21 4.04
CA MET A 200 17.26 25.07 5.14
C MET A 200 18.30 24.96 6.25
N TYR A 201 19.37 25.73 6.12
CA TYR A 201 20.23 26.04 7.24
C TYR A 201 19.47 26.99 8.17
N LEU A 202 18.93 26.45 9.26
CA LEU A 202 18.58 27.23 10.44
C LEU A 202 19.89 27.83 10.98
N ARG A 203 20.08 29.12 10.76
CA ARG A 203 20.95 29.95 11.59
C ARG A 203 20.27 30.10 12.95
N VAL A 204 20.84 29.44 13.95
CA VAL A 204 20.79 29.93 15.34
C VAL A 204 22.17 30.49 15.63
#